data_AF-A0AAN2BJV5-F1
#
_entry.id   AF-A0AAN2BJV5-F1
#
_cell.length_a   1.000
_cell.length_b   1.000
_cell.length_c   1.000
_cell.angle_alpha   90.00
_cell.angle_beta   90.00
_cell.angle_gamma   90.00
#
_symmetry.space_group_name_H-M   'P 1'
#
loop_
_entity.id
_entity.type
_entity.pdbx_description
1 polymer ?
#
loop_
_entity_poly.entity_id
_entity_poly.type
_entity_poly.pdbx_seq_one_letter_code
_entity_poly.pdbx_strand_id
1 'polypeptide(L)'
;MKRLALFACLSALGAHALAADLHIQAGSVYVIDSAQAKLSLDKLTIDDKAQIKLGDGVDMWIVDAKEASIGYGVIIDGGGSDGRDGVNGLSHTEASQCQPGKAGGDGGIGAGGTNGASVHWSLGVVSFGTVKVDLSGGNGGRGGTGGDGQNVPDFAKCTAAGGNAGDGGAGGSGGKGGTFRFHYTLADGVTEDLTNSIEVKISGGLRGKGGQPGIAGIGTSGQYVNKKSLSGSRSWVAGGGDGSQGDAGRSGVSGGNGSLDIRLISNGSGATATQAPQKEAEPEGLAEKVKALELLTQKLEARIRLLELDRQ
;
A
#
# COMPACT_ATOMS: atom_id res chain seq x y z
N MET A 1 -52.83 -23.37 27.04
CA MET A 1 -52.65 -24.80 26.64
C MET A 1 -51.58 -24.89 25.55
N LYS A 2 -50.72 -25.92 25.63
CA LYS A 2 -49.61 -26.35 24.72
C LYS A 2 -48.26 -25.66 24.96
N ARG A 3 -47.44 -26.21 25.88
CA ARG A 3 -46.31 -27.18 25.69
C ARG A 3 -45.08 -26.49 25.08
N LEU A 4 -44.13 -25.96 25.85
CA LEU A 4 -43.09 -26.60 26.70
C LEU A 4 -42.21 -27.60 25.91
N ALA A 5 -41.04 -27.13 25.46
CA ALA A 5 -39.91 -27.95 25.08
C ALA A 5 -38.66 -27.35 25.73
N LEU A 6 -38.29 -27.96 26.86
CA LEU A 6 -37.10 -27.68 27.65
C LEU A 6 -35.94 -28.45 26.97
N PHE A 7 -34.96 -27.76 26.40
CA PHE A 7 -33.70 -28.39 25.97
C PHE A 7 -32.63 -28.05 27.01
N ALA A 8 -32.41 -28.97 27.93
CA ALA A 8 -31.29 -28.97 28.86
C ALA A 8 -30.09 -29.65 28.16
N CYS A 9 -29.14 -28.87 27.66
CA CYS A 9 -27.79 -29.37 27.36
C CYS A 9 -26.91 -29.14 28.58
N LEU A 10 -26.78 -30.19 29.38
CA LEU A 10 -25.80 -30.32 30.43
C LEU A 10 -24.49 -30.79 29.79
N SER A 11 -23.46 -29.95 29.78
CA SER A 11 -22.09 -30.40 29.55
C SER A 11 -21.15 -29.68 30.51
N ALA A 12 -20.99 -30.28 31.68
CA ALA A 12 -19.80 -30.10 32.50
C ALA A 12 -18.74 -31.09 32.03
N LEU A 13 -17.61 -30.59 31.54
CA LEU A 13 -16.32 -31.28 31.63
C LEU A 13 -15.26 -30.24 31.97
N GLY A 14 -14.59 -30.48 33.10
CA GLY A 14 -13.49 -29.67 33.59
C GLY A 14 -12.16 -30.01 32.92
N ALA A 15 -11.34 -28.97 32.84
CA ALA A 15 -9.88 -28.91 32.94
C ALA A 15 -9.02 -29.92 32.18
N HIS A 16 -8.30 -29.44 31.17
CA HIS A 16 -6.89 -29.76 31.00
C HIS A 16 -6.12 -28.52 30.54
N ALA A 17 -5.24 -28.01 31.41
CA ALA A 17 -4.09 -27.22 30.99
C ALA A 17 -3.16 -28.17 30.22
N LEU A 18 -3.29 -28.16 28.89
CA LEU A 18 -2.38 -28.82 27.97
C LEU A 18 -1.81 -27.72 27.10
N ALA A 19 -0.49 -27.75 26.93
CA ALA A 19 0.20 -27.42 25.69
C ALA A 19 -0.70 -26.78 24.62
N ALA A 20 -0.54 -25.48 24.37
CA ALA A 20 -1.35 -24.82 23.35
C ALA A 20 -0.93 -25.34 21.98
N ASP A 21 -1.68 -26.30 21.46
CA ASP A 21 -1.51 -26.83 20.11
C ASP A 21 -2.43 -26.08 19.16
N LEU A 22 -1.89 -25.66 18.01
CA LEU A 22 -2.67 -25.08 16.92
C LEU A 22 -2.56 -25.96 15.67
N HIS A 23 -3.71 -26.42 15.19
CA HIS A 23 -3.82 -27.16 13.93
C HIS A 23 -4.70 -26.39 12.95
N ILE A 24 -4.11 -25.96 11.84
CA ILE A 24 -4.80 -25.35 10.70
C ILE A 24 -4.96 -26.42 9.62
N GLN A 25 -6.21 -26.74 9.30
CA GLN A 25 -6.57 -27.84 8.41
C GLN A 25 -6.25 -27.55 6.93
N ALA A 26 -6.03 -28.63 6.17
CA ALA A 26 -5.68 -28.56 4.76
C ALA A 26 -6.74 -27.78 3.95
N GLY A 27 -6.30 -26.85 3.10
CA GLY A 27 -7.17 -26.04 2.25
C GLY A 27 -8.13 -25.09 2.99
N SER A 28 -8.04 -25.00 4.32
CA SER A 28 -8.90 -24.11 5.12
C SER A 28 -8.39 -22.66 5.11
N VAL A 29 -9.30 -21.71 5.32
CA VAL A 29 -8.95 -20.31 5.60
C VAL A 29 -9.04 -20.09 7.10
N TYR A 30 -7.90 -19.74 7.70
CA TYR A 30 -7.79 -19.44 9.13
C TYR A 30 -7.54 -17.95 9.31
N VAL A 31 -8.45 -17.26 9.98
CA VAL A 31 -8.35 -15.82 10.21
C VAL A 31 -7.75 -15.58 11.59
N ILE A 32 -6.61 -14.89 11.63
CA ILE A 32 -5.97 -14.43 12.87
C ILE A 32 -6.67 -13.16 13.32
N ASP A 33 -7.30 -13.18 14.49
CA ASP A 33 -7.80 -11.98 15.13
C ASP A 33 -6.80 -11.40 16.14
N SER A 34 -7.15 -10.26 16.74
CA SER A 34 -6.31 -9.59 17.73
C SER A 34 -5.97 -10.44 18.98
N ALA A 35 -6.83 -11.41 19.36
CA ALA A 35 -6.57 -12.30 20.48
C ALA A 35 -5.54 -13.38 20.11
N GLN A 36 -5.42 -13.69 18.82
CA GLN A 36 -4.48 -14.68 18.27
C GLN A 36 -3.23 -14.05 17.64
N ALA A 37 -3.08 -12.74 17.74
CA ALA A 37 -1.93 -12.01 17.19
C ALA A 37 -0.59 -12.42 17.83
N LYS A 38 -0.61 -13.02 19.03
CA LYS A 38 0.59 -13.55 19.71
C LYS A 38 0.31 -14.93 20.27
N LEU A 39 1.03 -15.92 19.78
CA LEU A 39 0.84 -17.32 20.16
C LEU A 39 2.16 -17.90 20.66
N SER A 40 2.08 -18.60 21.80
CA SER A 40 3.15 -19.47 22.29
C SER A 40 2.58 -20.88 22.34
N LEU A 41 3.15 -21.77 21.52
CA LEU A 41 2.61 -23.08 21.21
C LEU A 41 3.64 -24.16 21.54
N ASP A 42 3.16 -25.31 21.99
CA ASP A 42 4.00 -26.51 22.00
C ASP A 42 4.06 -27.10 20.60
N LYS A 43 2.91 -27.21 19.92
CA LYS A 43 2.84 -27.69 18.54
C LYS A 43 2.05 -26.78 17.61
N LEU A 44 2.63 -26.47 16.46
CA LEU A 44 1.98 -25.84 15.32
C LEU A 44 1.91 -26.84 14.16
N THR A 45 0.73 -27.07 13.61
CA THR A 45 0.53 -27.84 12.40
C THR A 45 -0.27 -27.01 11.42
N ILE A 46 0.30 -26.74 10.24
CA ILE A 46 -0.37 -26.08 9.14
C ILE A 46 -0.34 -27.04 7.96
N ASP A 47 -1.48 -27.63 7.64
CA ASP A 47 -1.57 -28.62 6.57
C ASP A 47 -1.50 -27.95 5.18
N ASP A 48 -1.35 -28.80 4.15
CA ASP A 48 -1.23 -28.39 2.75
C ASP A 48 -2.32 -27.41 2.31
N LYS A 49 -1.91 -26.38 1.57
CA LYS A 49 -2.78 -25.38 0.94
C LYS A 49 -3.66 -24.58 1.92
N ALA A 50 -3.36 -24.63 3.22
CA ALA A 50 -4.00 -23.75 4.19
C ALA A 50 -3.70 -22.27 3.87
N GLN A 51 -4.67 -21.41 4.14
CA GLN A 51 -4.56 -19.96 3.97
C GLN A 51 -4.71 -19.29 5.32
N ILE A 52 -3.66 -18.62 5.79
CA ILE A 52 -3.69 -17.80 6.99
C ILE A 52 -3.95 -16.36 6.57
N LYS A 53 -5.04 -15.79 7.03
CA LYS A 53 -5.39 -14.39 6.79
C LYS A 53 -5.25 -13.59 8.07
N LEU A 54 -4.46 -12.53 8.06
CA LEU A 54 -4.40 -11.59 9.16
C LEU A 54 -5.65 -10.71 9.13
N GLY A 55 -6.45 -10.77 10.19
CA GLY A 55 -7.71 -10.07 10.30
C GLY A 55 -7.53 -8.57 10.54
N ASP A 56 -8.64 -7.85 10.45
CA ASP A 56 -8.67 -6.40 10.68
C ASP A 56 -8.10 -6.05 12.05
N GLY A 57 -7.16 -5.10 12.09
CA GLY A 57 -6.49 -4.67 13.32
C GLY A 57 -5.31 -5.55 13.77
N VAL A 58 -4.92 -6.57 13.00
CA VAL A 58 -3.71 -7.35 13.27
C VAL A 58 -2.54 -6.82 12.44
N ASP A 59 -1.80 -5.88 13.02
CA ASP A 59 -0.59 -5.31 12.38
C ASP A 59 0.62 -6.26 12.47
N MET A 60 0.60 -7.22 13.39
CA MET A 60 1.69 -8.16 13.62
C MET A 60 1.17 -9.49 14.16
N TRP A 61 1.59 -10.58 13.54
CA TRP A 61 1.38 -11.94 14.02
C TRP A 61 2.71 -12.54 14.50
N ILE A 62 2.77 -12.88 15.79
CA ILE A 62 3.93 -13.46 16.45
C ILE A 62 3.59 -14.90 16.84
N VAL A 63 4.41 -15.85 16.39
CA VAL A 63 4.24 -17.27 16.74
C VAL A 63 5.57 -17.82 17.22
N ASP A 64 5.57 -18.29 18.45
CA ASP A 64 6.67 -19.06 19.03
C ASP A 64 6.16 -20.49 19.22
N ALA A 65 6.68 -21.46 18.47
CA ALA A 65 6.27 -22.86 18.54
C ALA A 65 7.47 -23.80 18.75
N LYS A 66 7.38 -24.70 19.72
CA LYS A 66 8.45 -25.68 19.98
C LYS A 66 8.58 -26.71 18.86
N GLU A 67 7.46 -27.18 18.33
CA GLU A 67 7.39 -28.05 17.18
C GLU A 67 6.48 -27.43 16.12
N ALA A 68 6.93 -27.38 14.87
CA ALA A 68 6.19 -26.86 13.74
C ALA A 68 6.27 -27.81 12.54
N SER A 69 5.11 -28.17 12.01
CA SER A 69 4.95 -28.89 10.75
C SER A 69 4.17 -28.00 9.78
N ILE A 70 4.83 -27.57 8.71
CA ILE A 70 4.26 -26.71 7.67
C ILE A 70 4.13 -27.53 6.38
N GLY A 71 2.94 -27.58 5.81
CA GLY A 71 2.63 -28.31 4.58
C GLY A 71 3.04 -27.55 3.32
N TYR A 72 2.63 -28.08 2.16
CA TYR A 72 2.92 -27.52 0.84
C TYR A 72 1.86 -26.53 0.37
N GLY A 73 2.30 -25.43 -0.23
CA GLY A 73 1.43 -24.42 -0.83
C GLY A 73 0.65 -23.59 0.19
N VAL A 74 1.18 -23.45 1.41
CA VAL A 74 0.60 -22.61 2.45
C VAL A 74 0.68 -21.14 2.02
N ILE A 75 -0.39 -20.38 2.28
CA ILE A 75 -0.44 -18.94 1.97
C ILE A 75 -0.63 -18.16 3.26
N ILE A 76 0.14 -17.10 3.43
CA ILE A 76 -0.08 -16.09 4.46
C ILE A 76 -0.44 -14.77 3.76
N ASP A 77 -1.62 -14.26 4.06
CA ASP A 77 -2.15 -13.00 3.56
C ASP A 77 -2.22 -11.98 4.71
N GLY A 78 -1.29 -11.03 4.69
CA GLY A 78 -1.28 -9.83 5.52
C GLY A 78 -1.10 -8.57 4.68
N GLY A 79 -1.59 -8.60 3.43
CA GLY A 79 -1.48 -7.48 2.51
C GLY A 79 -2.27 -6.26 2.96
N GLY A 80 -1.72 -5.07 2.75
CA GLY A 80 -2.41 -3.81 2.94
C GLY A 80 -3.51 -3.60 1.90
N SER A 81 -4.59 -2.95 2.31
CA SER A 81 -5.69 -2.55 1.44
C SER A 81 -5.37 -1.27 0.66
N ASP A 82 -5.82 -1.22 -0.59
CA ASP A 82 -5.70 -0.04 -1.43
C ASP A 82 -6.53 1.14 -0.90
N GLY A 83 -5.98 2.33 -1.04
CA GLY A 83 -6.65 3.58 -0.76
C GLY A 83 -7.72 3.87 -1.81
N ARG A 84 -8.84 4.45 -1.37
CA ARG A 84 -9.93 4.86 -2.23
C ARG A 84 -9.56 6.09 -3.05
N ASP A 85 -10.01 6.13 -4.29
CA ASP A 85 -9.88 7.31 -5.14
C ASP A 85 -10.69 8.49 -4.59
N GLY A 86 -10.18 9.70 -4.82
CA GLY A 86 -10.86 10.95 -4.55
C GLY A 86 -12.02 11.18 -5.51
N VAL A 87 -13.06 11.84 -5.03
CA VAL A 87 -14.24 12.18 -5.84
C VAL A 87 -13.90 13.30 -6.82
N ASN A 88 -14.45 13.28 -8.03
CA ASN A 88 -14.27 14.40 -8.95
C ASN A 88 -15.08 15.62 -8.50
N GLY A 89 -14.53 16.79 -8.81
CA GLY A 89 -15.20 18.06 -8.67
C GLY A 89 -16.42 18.19 -9.60
N LEU A 90 -17.35 19.06 -9.23
CA LEU A 90 -18.53 19.33 -10.02
C LEU A 90 -18.19 20.28 -11.17
N SER A 91 -18.38 19.86 -12.41
CA SER A 91 -18.39 20.76 -13.58
C SER A 91 -19.77 21.37 -13.77
N HIS A 92 -19.80 22.57 -14.34
CA HIS A 92 -21.05 23.24 -14.74
C HIS A 92 -21.21 23.28 -16.26
N THR A 93 -22.44 23.09 -16.72
CA THR A 93 -22.81 23.37 -18.11
C THR A 93 -22.87 24.87 -18.34
N GLU A 94 -22.90 25.30 -19.60
CA GLU A 94 -23.03 26.71 -20.01
C GLU A 94 -24.15 27.48 -19.27
N ALA A 95 -23.89 28.76 -18.98
CA ALA A 95 -24.85 29.63 -18.32
C ALA A 95 -26.05 29.94 -19.22
N SER A 96 -27.27 29.78 -18.68
CA SER A 96 -28.52 30.07 -19.41
C SER A 96 -28.94 31.54 -19.36
N GLN A 97 -28.24 32.35 -18.55
CA GLN A 97 -28.55 33.77 -18.34
C GLN A 97 -27.24 34.56 -18.18
N CYS A 98 -27.32 35.86 -18.46
CA CYS A 98 -26.25 36.82 -18.20
C CYS A 98 -26.00 36.96 -16.69
N GLN A 99 -25.13 36.13 -16.15
CA GLN A 99 -24.64 36.16 -14.77
C GLN A 99 -23.18 35.69 -14.76
N PRO A 100 -22.38 36.05 -13.75
CA PRO A 100 -21.07 35.47 -13.56
C PRO A 100 -21.14 33.94 -13.54
N GLY A 101 -20.19 33.29 -14.23
CA GLY A 101 -20.12 31.85 -14.31
C GLY A 101 -19.90 31.23 -12.93
N LYS A 102 -20.56 30.11 -12.67
CA LYS A 102 -20.32 29.30 -11.47
C LYS A 102 -18.95 28.64 -11.52
N ALA A 103 -18.23 28.69 -10.41
CA ALA A 103 -16.97 27.97 -10.27
C ALA A 103 -17.18 26.45 -10.27
N GLY A 104 -16.28 25.72 -10.91
CA GLY A 104 -16.20 24.27 -10.77
C GLY A 104 -15.78 23.89 -9.34
N GLY A 105 -16.19 22.69 -8.91
CA GLY A 105 -15.79 22.16 -7.60
C GLY A 105 -14.39 21.55 -7.63
N ASP A 106 -13.69 21.54 -6.50
CA ASP A 106 -12.39 20.87 -6.40
C ASP A 106 -12.51 19.35 -6.43
N GLY A 107 -11.47 18.69 -6.92
CA GLY A 107 -11.28 17.26 -6.81
C GLY A 107 -10.93 16.84 -5.39
N GLY A 108 -11.55 15.77 -4.92
CA GLY A 108 -11.29 15.15 -3.62
C GLY A 108 -9.91 14.49 -3.54
N ILE A 109 -9.38 14.40 -2.32
CA ILE A 109 -8.09 13.74 -2.05
C ILE A 109 -8.26 12.21 -2.11
N GLY A 110 -7.33 11.53 -2.76
CA GLY A 110 -7.21 10.07 -2.72
C GLY A 110 -6.71 9.60 -1.36
N ALA A 111 -7.34 8.55 -0.80
CA ALA A 111 -6.93 8.00 0.49
C ALA A 111 -5.61 7.24 0.37
N GLY A 112 -4.84 7.17 1.47
CA GLY A 112 -3.64 6.35 1.52
C GLY A 112 -3.97 4.86 1.52
N GLY A 113 -3.10 4.05 0.92
CA GLY A 113 -3.12 2.60 1.10
C GLY A 113 -2.64 2.23 2.50
N THR A 114 -3.13 1.12 3.05
CA THR A 114 -2.71 0.66 4.38
C THR A 114 -1.40 -0.12 4.30
N ASN A 115 -0.66 -0.17 5.40
CA ASN A 115 0.56 -0.95 5.46
C ASN A 115 0.24 -2.45 5.43
N GLY A 116 1.16 -3.24 4.89
CA GLY A 116 1.15 -4.68 5.10
C GLY A 116 1.50 -5.02 6.55
N ALA A 117 0.89 -6.08 7.06
CA ALA A 117 1.14 -6.60 8.41
C ALA A 117 2.49 -7.29 8.50
N SER A 118 2.97 -7.55 9.71
CA SER A 118 4.23 -8.24 9.96
C SER A 118 4.01 -9.65 10.50
N VAL A 119 4.92 -10.57 10.17
CA VAL A 119 4.89 -11.95 10.66
C VAL A 119 6.24 -12.27 11.28
N HIS A 120 6.22 -12.65 12.54
CA HIS A 120 7.39 -13.08 13.30
C HIS A 120 7.18 -14.52 13.75
N TRP A 121 7.96 -15.42 13.17
CA TRP A 121 7.94 -16.84 13.45
C TRP A 121 9.23 -17.26 14.12
N SER A 122 9.13 -17.87 15.30
CA SER A 122 10.20 -18.57 16.00
C SER A 122 9.79 -20.04 16.13
N LEU A 123 10.24 -20.90 15.22
CA LEU A 123 9.70 -22.27 15.09
C LEU A 123 10.79 -23.34 15.27
N GLY A 124 10.50 -24.38 16.05
CA GLY A 124 11.24 -25.64 15.96
C GLY A 124 10.69 -26.51 14.85
N VAL A 125 11.33 -26.47 13.68
CA VAL A 125 10.80 -27.07 12.46
C VAL A 125 11.06 -28.58 12.43
N VAL A 126 9.96 -29.34 12.34
CA VAL A 126 9.98 -30.80 12.17
C VAL A 126 9.78 -31.16 10.70
N SER A 127 8.91 -30.45 9.99
CA SER A 127 8.70 -30.58 8.54
C SER A 127 8.32 -29.24 7.92
N PHE A 128 8.75 -28.98 6.69
CA PHE A 128 8.51 -27.70 6.03
C PHE A 128 8.32 -27.88 4.52
N GLY A 129 7.09 -27.69 4.05
CA GLY A 129 6.76 -27.60 2.64
C GLY A 129 7.01 -26.19 2.11
N THR A 130 6.15 -25.71 1.21
CA THR A 130 6.28 -24.39 0.57
C THR A 130 5.30 -23.37 1.14
N VAL A 131 5.79 -22.14 1.35
CA VAL A 131 5.01 -21.04 1.91
C VAL A 131 5.10 -19.83 0.99
N LYS A 132 3.95 -19.23 0.68
CA LYS A 132 3.85 -17.92 0.05
C LYS A 132 3.35 -16.90 1.05
N VAL A 133 4.03 -15.77 1.15
CA VAL A 133 3.75 -14.74 2.14
C VAL A 133 3.55 -13.41 1.40
N ASP A 134 2.35 -12.85 1.45
CA ASP A 134 2.07 -11.50 0.97
C ASP A 134 1.83 -10.55 2.15
N LEU A 135 2.81 -9.67 2.38
CA LEU A 135 2.79 -8.59 3.35
C LEU A 135 3.03 -7.25 2.64
N SER A 136 2.64 -7.15 1.36
CA SER A 136 2.79 -5.91 0.60
C SER A 136 1.90 -4.80 1.15
N GLY A 137 2.34 -3.55 1.01
CA GLY A 137 1.51 -2.39 1.31
C GLY A 137 0.48 -2.13 0.21
N GLY A 138 -0.68 -1.59 0.58
CA GLY A 138 -1.72 -1.19 -0.37
C GLY A 138 -1.35 0.05 -1.17
N ASN A 139 -1.85 0.16 -2.39
CA ASN A 139 -1.64 1.33 -3.24
C ASN A 139 -2.39 2.56 -2.70
N GLY A 140 -1.84 3.75 -2.91
CA GLY A 140 -2.56 5.00 -2.66
C GLY A 140 -3.63 5.25 -3.72
N GLY A 141 -4.79 5.74 -3.29
CA GLY A 141 -5.87 6.15 -4.18
C GLY A 141 -5.51 7.37 -5.02
N ARG A 142 -6.06 7.47 -6.22
CA ARG A 142 -5.88 8.63 -7.10
C ARG A 142 -6.61 9.85 -6.53
N GLY A 143 -6.09 11.04 -6.76
CA GLY A 143 -6.84 12.27 -6.52
C GLY A 143 -7.93 12.46 -7.59
N GLY A 144 -9.05 13.05 -7.18
CA GLY A 144 -10.15 13.38 -8.08
C GLY A 144 -9.80 14.54 -9.01
N THR A 145 -10.36 14.56 -10.21
CA THR A 145 -10.19 15.68 -11.15
C THR A 145 -11.00 16.89 -10.68
N GLY A 146 -10.45 18.10 -10.83
CA GLY A 146 -11.16 19.35 -10.59
C GLY A 146 -12.28 19.57 -11.61
N GLY A 147 -13.36 20.21 -11.19
CA GLY A 147 -14.51 20.52 -12.03
C GLY A 147 -14.28 21.75 -12.89
N ASP A 148 -14.88 21.77 -14.07
CA ASP A 148 -14.78 22.88 -15.00
C ASP A 148 -15.63 24.06 -14.55
N GLY A 149 -15.09 25.25 -14.71
CA GLY A 149 -15.81 26.50 -14.54
C GLY A 149 -16.87 26.69 -15.61
N GLN A 150 -17.98 27.32 -15.25
CA GLN A 150 -19.08 27.56 -16.16
C GLN A 150 -18.70 28.60 -17.24
N ASN A 151 -18.89 28.24 -18.50
CA ASN A 151 -18.87 29.20 -19.60
C ASN A 151 -20.08 30.13 -19.55
N VAL A 152 -19.88 31.40 -19.86
CA VAL A 152 -20.94 32.40 -20.02
C VAL A 152 -20.99 32.85 -21.48
N PRO A 153 -22.01 32.46 -22.25
CA PRO A 153 -22.11 32.81 -23.65
C PRO A 153 -22.45 34.30 -23.82
N ASP A 154 -22.28 34.82 -25.03
CA ASP A 154 -22.56 36.21 -25.32
C ASP A 154 -24.04 36.54 -25.22
N PHE A 155 -24.38 37.38 -24.24
CA PHE A 155 -25.70 37.97 -24.11
C PHE A 155 -25.69 39.44 -24.51
N ALA A 156 -26.76 39.90 -25.16
CA ALA A 156 -26.89 41.30 -25.57
C ALA A 156 -26.84 42.23 -24.35
N LYS A 157 -25.90 43.19 -24.37
CA LYS A 157 -25.65 44.16 -23.28
C LYS A 157 -25.23 43.53 -21.94
N CYS A 158 -24.61 42.35 -22.00
CA CYS A 158 -24.05 41.68 -20.84
C CYS A 158 -22.53 41.73 -20.84
N THR A 159 -21.97 41.87 -19.64
CA THR A 159 -20.54 41.63 -19.38
C THR A 159 -20.47 40.77 -18.13
N ALA A 160 -20.05 39.51 -18.28
CA ALA A 160 -19.99 38.55 -17.18
C ALA A 160 -18.79 37.61 -17.34
N ALA A 161 -18.05 37.43 -16.25
CA ALA A 161 -16.87 36.57 -16.21
C ALA A 161 -17.26 35.10 -16.27
N GLY A 162 -16.39 34.28 -16.84
CA GLY A 162 -16.49 32.83 -16.75
C GLY A 162 -16.23 32.34 -15.31
N GLY A 163 -16.69 31.12 -15.02
CA GLY A 163 -16.46 30.50 -13.72
C GLY A 163 -15.02 30.03 -13.56
N ASN A 164 -14.47 30.10 -12.34
CA ASN A 164 -13.16 29.51 -12.07
C ASN A 164 -13.22 27.98 -12.17
N ALA A 165 -12.13 27.36 -12.59
CA ALA A 165 -11.96 25.92 -12.48
C ALA A 165 -11.68 25.51 -11.03
N GLY A 166 -12.06 24.28 -10.70
CA GLY A 166 -11.64 23.63 -9.47
C GLY A 166 -10.26 22.99 -9.60
N ASP A 167 -9.58 22.85 -8.47
CA ASP A 167 -8.27 22.21 -8.39
C ASP A 167 -8.37 20.68 -8.48
N GLY A 168 -7.33 20.03 -8.97
CA GLY A 168 -7.18 18.59 -8.89
C GLY A 168 -6.85 18.13 -7.47
N GLY A 169 -7.50 17.07 -7.00
CA GLY A 169 -7.24 16.50 -5.69
C GLY A 169 -5.87 15.83 -5.60
N ALA A 170 -5.25 15.82 -4.42
CA ALA A 170 -3.99 15.11 -4.21
C ALA A 170 -4.19 13.58 -4.27
N GLY A 171 -3.19 12.85 -4.77
CA GLY A 171 -3.15 11.40 -4.69
C GLY A 171 -2.72 10.92 -3.30
N GLY A 172 -3.24 9.77 -2.88
CA GLY A 172 -2.89 9.13 -1.62
C GLY A 172 -1.51 8.50 -1.64
N SER A 173 -0.89 8.36 -0.47
CA SER A 173 0.37 7.64 -0.33
C SER A 173 0.15 6.12 -0.39
N GLY A 174 1.11 5.38 -0.92
CA GLY A 174 1.14 3.92 -0.81
C GLY A 174 1.54 3.49 0.60
N GLY A 175 0.97 2.39 1.06
CA GLY A 175 1.31 1.77 2.33
C GLY A 175 2.68 1.10 2.29
N LYS A 176 3.34 1.00 3.43
CA LYS A 176 4.63 0.29 3.55
C LYS A 176 4.42 -1.22 3.51
N GLY A 177 5.38 -1.95 2.96
CA GLY A 177 5.44 -3.41 3.14
C GLY A 177 5.77 -3.78 4.59
N GLY A 178 5.28 -4.93 5.03
CA GLY A 178 5.49 -5.45 6.38
C GLY A 178 6.81 -6.21 6.54
N THR A 179 7.07 -6.69 7.76
CA THR A 179 8.27 -7.47 8.06
C THR A 179 7.95 -8.96 8.08
N PHE A 180 8.73 -9.77 7.35
CA PHE A 180 8.77 -11.22 7.54
C PHE A 180 10.05 -11.60 8.29
N ARG A 181 9.89 -12.07 9.52
CA ARG A 181 10.97 -12.64 10.33
C ARG A 181 10.69 -14.10 10.57
N PHE A 182 11.59 -14.96 10.13
CA PHE A 182 11.52 -16.39 10.35
C PHE A 182 12.82 -16.89 10.96
N HIS A 183 12.76 -17.10 12.27
CA HIS A 183 13.83 -17.71 13.04
C HIS A 183 13.43 -19.16 13.30
N TYR A 184 14.32 -20.10 13.02
CA TYR A 184 13.99 -21.50 13.17
C TYR A 184 15.13 -22.33 13.71
N THR A 185 14.78 -23.42 14.39
CA THR A 185 15.68 -24.53 14.67
C THR A 185 15.21 -25.74 13.84
N LEU A 186 16.10 -26.67 13.53
CA LEU A 186 15.75 -27.89 12.79
C LEU A 186 15.74 -29.07 13.76
N ALA A 187 14.72 -29.92 13.66
CA ALA A 187 14.72 -31.21 14.34
C ALA A 187 15.84 -32.13 13.81
N ASP A 188 16.29 -33.06 14.64
CA ASP A 188 17.37 -34.00 14.30
C ASP A 188 17.06 -34.75 12.99
N GLY A 189 18.02 -34.73 12.06
CA GLY A 189 17.89 -35.38 10.75
C GLY A 189 17.29 -34.51 9.64
N VAL A 190 16.83 -33.30 9.93
CA VAL A 190 16.45 -32.31 8.91
C VAL A 190 17.67 -31.46 8.55
N THR A 191 18.13 -31.56 7.30
CA THR A 191 19.30 -30.79 6.80
C THR A 191 18.95 -29.85 5.64
N GLU A 192 17.65 -29.69 5.34
CA GLU A 192 17.22 -28.92 4.19
C GLU A 192 17.33 -27.40 4.42
N ASP A 193 17.82 -26.69 3.41
CA ASP A 193 17.76 -25.24 3.37
C ASP A 193 16.33 -24.80 3.03
N LEU A 194 15.63 -24.30 4.05
CA LEU A 194 14.23 -23.89 3.95
C LEU A 194 14.03 -22.62 3.12
N THR A 195 15.10 -21.87 2.82
CA THR A 195 14.98 -20.55 2.17
C THR A 195 14.38 -20.64 0.76
N ASN A 196 14.65 -21.72 0.02
CA ASN A 196 14.09 -21.93 -1.32
C ASN A 196 12.60 -22.31 -1.31
N SER A 197 12.06 -22.67 -0.14
CA SER A 197 10.66 -23.05 0.03
C SER A 197 9.76 -21.86 0.41
N ILE A 198 10.32 -20.65 0.52
CA ILE A 198 9.60 -19.47 1.00
C ILE A 198 9.63 -18.38 -0.08
N GLU A 199 8.44 -18.00 -0.54
CA GLU A 199 8.23 -16.85 -1.42
C GLU A 199 7.64 -15.70 -0.59
N VAL A 200 8.34 -14.56 -0.52
CA VAL A 200 7.90 -13.40 0.28
C VAL A 200 7.72 -12.17 -0.59
N LYS A 201 6.52 -11.58 -0.55
CA LYS A 201 6.18 -10.30 -1.15
C LYS A 201 5.99 -9.26 -0.05
N ILE A 202 6.94 -8.32 0.05
CA ILE A 202 7.00 -7.26 1.06
C ILE A 202 7.20 -5.88 0.42
N SER A 203 6.78 -5.73 -0.84
CA SER A 203 6.89 -4.45 -1.55
C SER A 203 6.00 -3.38 -0.92
N GLY A 204 6.45 -2.13 -0.91
CA GLY A 204 5.57 -1.01 -0.64
C GLY A 204 4.53 -0.82 -1.74
N GLY A 205 3.39 -0.23 -1.39
CA GLY A 205 2.34 0.13 -2.32
C GLY A 205 2.73 1.31 -3.21
N LEU A 206 2.13 1.37 -4.40
CA LEU A 206 2.35 2.47 -5.33
C LEU A 206 1.70 3.76 -4.82
N ARG A 207 2.28 4.91 -5.16
CA ARG A 207 1.62 6.21 -4.93
C ARG A 207 0.38 6.38 -5.79
N GLY A 208 -0.62 7.04 -5.22
CA GLY A 208 -1.72 7.62 -5.96
C GLY A 208 -1.25 8.78 -6.85
N LYS A 209 -1.78 8.85 -8.07
CA LYS A 209 -1.57 10.01 -8.95
C LYS A 209 -2.46 11.17 -8.46
N GLY A 210 -1.96 12.40 -8.59
CA GLY A 210 -2.80 13.57 -8.39
C GLY A 210 -3.84 13.73 -9.51
N GLY A 211 -4.96 14.36 -9.18
CA GLY A 211 -6.02 14.70 -10.11
C GLY A 211 -5.61 15.80 -11.08
N GLN A 212 -6.24 15.82 -12.24
CA GLN A 212 -6.07 16.94 -13.18
C GLN A 212 -6.86 18.16 -12.69
N PRO A 213 -6.42 19.39 -13.01
CA PRO A 213 -7.25 20.56 -12.76
C PRO A 213 -8.47 20.56 -13.67
N GLY A 214 -9.54 21.26 -13.26
CA GLY A 214 -10.64 21.62 -14.14
C GLY A 214 -10.23 22.71 -15.13
N ILE A 215 -11.03 22.95 -16.15
CA ILE A 215 -10.80 24.02 -17.15
C ILE A 215 -11.58 25.27 -16.75
N ALA A 216 -10.91 26.43 -16.78
CA ALA A 216 -11.57 27.70 -16.53
C ALA A 216 -12.71 27.98 -17.52
N GLY A 217 -13.81 28.51 -17.02
CA GLY A 217 -14.93 28.94 -17.83
C GLY A 217 -14.58 30.20 -18.62
N ILE A 218 -15.08 30.29 -19.84
CA ILE A 218 -14.92 31.45 -20.72
C ILE A 218 -16.00 32.49 -20.39
N GLY A 219 -15.62 33.76 -20.27
CA GLY A 219 -16.57 34.86 -20.07
C GLY A 219 -17.13 35.43 -21.38
N THR A 220 -18.09 36.36 -21.27
CA THR A 220 -18.65 37.04 -22.44
C THR A 220 -17.56 37.79 -23.20
N SER A 221 -17.59 37.76 -24.53
CA SER A 221 -16.69 38.49 -25.42
C SER A 221 -16.92 40.01 -25.36
N GLY A 222 -15.89 40.78 -25.76
CA GLY A 222 -16.02 42.23 -25.88
C GLY A 222 -16.80 42.64 -27.13
N GLN A 223 -17.45 43.80 -27.09
CA GLN A 223 -18.27 44.27 -28.20
C GLN A 223 -18.15 45.78 -28.45
N TYR A 224 -18.34 46.17 -29.72
CA TYR A 224 -18.42 47.58 -30.11
C TYR A 224 -19.83 48.12 -29.91
N VAL A 225 -19.98 49.03 -28.94
CA VAL A 225 -21.25 49.72 -28.66
C VAL A 225 -21.29 51.10 -29.32
N ASN A 226 -22.47 51.47 -29.84
CA ASN A 226 -22.69 52.81 -30.40
C ASN A 226 -22.82 53.81 -29.24
N LYS A 227 -21.97 54.85 -29.23
CA LYS A 227 -22.15 55.98 -28.31
C LYS A 227 -23.35 56.79 -28.79
N LYS A 228 -24.17 57.26 -27.84
CA LYS A 228 -25.21 58.27 -28.12
C LYS A 228 -24.54 59.63 -28.36
N SER A 229 -23.80 59.75 -29.46
CA SER A 229 -23.18 60.98 -29.96
C SER A 229 -23.78 61.33 -31.31
N LEU A 230 -23.89 62.62 -31.62
CA LEU A 230 -24.42 63.12 -32.90
C LEU A 230 -23.59 62.65 -34.12
N SER A 231 -22.37 62.15 -33.90
CA SER A 231 -21.45 61.67 -34.94
C SER A 231 -21.44 60.14 -35.13
N GLY A 232 -22.27 59.37 -34.39
CA GLY A 232 -22.38 57.93 -34.57
C GLY A 232 -21.13 57.11 -34.18
N SER A 233 -20.28 57.64 -33.30
CA SER A 233 -19.01 56.99 -32.93
C SER A 233 -19.22 55.69 -32.15
N ARG A 234 -18.43 54.65 -32.47
CA ARG A 234 -18.42 53.37 -31.75
C ARG A 234 -17.30 53.35 -30.71
N SER A 235 -17.52 52.63 -29.62
CA SER A 235 -16.52 52.40 -28.57
C SER A 235 -16.44 50.92 -28.26
N TRP A 236 -15.23 50.40 -28.10
CA TRP A 236 -15.02 49.06 -27.58
C TRP A 236 -15.40 49.01 -26.10
N VAL A 237 -16.12 47.96 -25.70
CA VAL A 237 -16.37 47.58 -24.31
C VAL A 237 -15.78 46.19 -24.10
N ALA A 238 -14.92 46.05 -23.11
CA ALA A 238 -14.29 44.77 -22.78
C ALA A 238 -15.33 43.75 -22.32
N GLY A 239 -15.03 42.48 -22.60
CA GLY A 239 -15.80 41.33 -22.13
C GLY A 239 -15.64 41.09 -20.63
N GLY A 240 -16.26 40.01 -20.14
CA GLY A 240 -16.25 39.67 -18.72
C GLY A 240 -14.98 38.98 -18.24
N GLY A 241 -14.13 38.51 -19.16
CA GLY A 241 -12.91 37.79 -18.86
C GLY A 241 -13.16 36.33 -18.48
N ASP A 242 -12.13 35.50 -18.63
CA ASP A 242 -12.20 34.08 -18.29
C ASP A 242 -12.03 33.89 -16.78
N GLY A 243 -12.51 32.76 -16.27
CA GLY A 243 -12.25 32.35 -14.91
C GLY A 243 -10.77 32.02 -14.69
N SER A 244 -10.38 31.84 -13.44
CA SER A 244 -9.04 31.32 -13.12
C SER A 244 -8.94 29.83 -13.39
N GLN A 245 -7.82 29.40 -13.95
CA GLN A 245 -7.47 28.00 -14.12
C GLN A 245 -7.17 27.36 -12.75
N GLY A 246 -7.59 26.10 -12.56
CA GLY A 246 -7.24 25.32 -11.37
C GLY A 246 -5.84 24.73 -11.45
N ASP A 247 -5.32 24.32 -10.30
CA ASP A 247 -4.02 23.67 -10.16
C ASP A 247 -4.11 22.14 -10.19
N ALA A 248 -3.07 21.49 -10.71
CA ALA A 248 -2.99 20.04 -10.71
C ALA A 248 -2.74 19.49 -9.30
N GLY A 249 -3.38 18.36 -9.00
CA GLY A 249 -3.16 17.64 -7.76
C GLY A 249 -1.75 17.08 -7.66
N ARG A 250 -1.17 17.10 -6.46
CA ARG A 250 0.12 16.47 -6.21
C ARG A 250 -0.03 14.95 -6.16
N SER A 251 0.95 14.22 -6.67
CA SER A 251 1.00 12.77 -6.46
C SER A 251 1.37 12.45 -5.02
N GLY A 252 0.91 11.30 -4.52
CA GLY A 252 1.30 10.79 -3.21
C GLY A 252 2.73 10.29 -3.19
N VAL A 253 3.12 9.66 -2.08
CA VAL A 253 4.45 9.04 -1.92
C VAL A 253 4.33 7.52 -2.03
N SER A 254 5.28 6.86 -2.68
CA SER A 254 5.29 5.39 -2.73
C SER A 254 5.65 4.83 -1.36
N GLY A 255 5.07 3.70 -0.99
CA GLY A 255 5.41 2.98 0.22
C GLY A 255 6.84 2.46 0.19
N GLY A 256 7.49 2.44 1.36
CA GLY A 256 8.77 1.75 1.51
C GLY A 256 8.58 0.24 1.47
N ASN A 257 9.58 -0.47 0.96
CA ASN A 257 9.64 -1.92 1.09
C ASN A 257 9.77 -2.30 2.58
N GLY A 258 9.23 -3.47 2.91
CA GLY A 258 9.41 -4.09 4.20
C GLY A 258 10.79 -4.72 4.37
N SER A 259 10.91 -5.60 5.36
CA SER A 259 12.17 -6.28 5.69
C SER A 259 12.00 -7.79 5.75
N LEU A 260 13.02 -8.50 5.28
CA LEU A 260 13.10 -9.96 5.31
C LEU A 260 14.27 -10.38 6.21
N ASP A 261 14.00 -11.25 7.19
CA ASP A 261 15.03 -11.83 8.05
C ASP A 261 14.74 -13.31 8.29
N ILE A 262 15.47 -14.20 7.62
CA ILE A 262 15.36 -15.65 7.77
C ILE A 262 16.66 -16.18 8.37
N ARG A 263 16.60 -16.87 9.51
CA ARG A 263 17.78 -17.37 10.22
C ARG A 263 17.56 -18.72 10.87
N LEU A 264 18.51 -19.63 10.66
CA LEU A 264 18.68 -20.82 11.48
C LEU A 264 19.36 -20.42 12.80
N ILE A 265 18.73 -20.76 13.92
CA ILE A 265 19.29 -20.68 15.26
C ILE A 265 19.87 -22.05 15.59
N SER A 266 21.19 -22.15 15.76
CA SER A 266 21.80 -23.39 16.21
C SER A 266 21.54 -23.59 17.71
N ASN A 267 20.94 -24.73 18.08
CA ASN A 267 20.87 -25.16 19.47
C ASN A 267 22.28 -25.54 19.95
N GLY A 268 23.02 -24.57 20.48
CA GLY A 268 24.24 -24.84 21.22
C GLY A 268 23.90 -25.63 22.49
N SER A 269 24.50 -26.80 22.66
CA SER A 269 24.45 -27.58 23.90
C SER A 269 24.90 -26.73 25.10
N GLY A 270 24.38 -27.03 26.29
CA GLY A 270 24.72 -26.34 27.52
C GLY A 270 26.21 -26.34 27.93
N ALA A 271 26.53 -25.39 28.80
CA ALA A 271 27.82 -25.10 29.48
C ALA A 271 28.88 -24.43 28.57
N THR A 272 29.57 -23.34 28.92
CA THR A 272 29.83 -22.67 30.21
C THR A 272 30.10 -21.20 29.91
N ALA A 273 29.71 -20.29 30.81
CA ALA A 273 30.21 -18.93 30.78
C ALA A 273 31.74 -18.95 30.97
N THR A 274 32.48 -18.68 29.90
CA THR A 274 33.90 -18.35 30.00
C THR A 274 34.09 -16.94 29.44
N GLN A 275 34.60 -16.09 30.31
CA GLN A 275 34.93 -14.70 30.05
C GLN A 275 35.85 -14.55 28.82
N ALA A 276 35.63 -13.45 28.12
CA ALA A 276 36.40 -13.00 26.97
C ALA A 276 37.90 -12.84 27.27
N PRO A 277 38.73 -12.99 26.24
CA PRO A 277 39.83 -12.08 25.99
C PRO A 277 39.57 -11.26 24.73
N GLN A 278 39.65 -9.94 24.88
CA GLN A 278 39.67 -8.97 23.79
C GLN A 278 40.89 -9.20 22.90
N LYS A 279 40.67 -9.30 21.59
CA LYS A 279 41.62 -8.83 20.58
C LYS A 279 40.89 -8.56 19.26
N GLU A 280 40.87 -7.29 18.87
CA GLU A 280 40.47 -6.83 17.53
C GLU A 280 41.23 -7.60 16.45
N ALA A 281 40.50 -8.17 15.50
CA ALA A 281 41.01 -8.59 14.20
C ALA A 281 40.13 -7.93 13.14
N GLU A 282 40.75 -7.16 12.26
CA GLU A 282 40.14 -6.49 11.11
C GLU A 282 39.43 -7.50 10.17
N PRO A 283 38.28 -7.16 9.59
CA PRO A 283 37.59 -8.09 8.70
C PRO A 283 38.22 -8.09 7.31
N GLU A 284 38.93 -9.18 6.97
CA GLU A 284 39.52 -9.49 5.66
C GLU A 284 38.53 -9.55 4.47
N GLY A 285 37.24 -9.22 4.65
CA GLY A 285 36.23 -9.28 3.59
C GLY A 285 35.92 -7.94 2.90
N LEU A 286 36.42 -6.81 3.40
CA LEU A 286 36.01 -5.48 2.88
C LEU A 286 36.72 -5.13 1.56
N ALA A 287 38.02 -5.44 1.44
CA ALA A 287 38.79 -5.15 0.23
C ALA A 287 38.28 -5.97 -0.99
N GLU A 288 37.82 -7.20 -0.75
CA GLU A 288 37.25 -8.06 -1.78
C GLU A 288 35.87 -7.56 -2.24
N LYS A 289 35.04 -7.10 -1.30
CA LYS A 289 33.75 -6.47 -1.62
C LYS A 289 33.89 -5.15 -2.37
N VAL A 290 34.90 -4.33 -2.05
CA VAL A 290 35.19 -3.08 -2.77
C VAL A 290 35.63 -3.37 -4.21
N LYS A 291 36.52 -4.34 -4.42
CA LYS A 291 36.93 -4.77 -5.77
C LYS A 291 35.75 -5.30 -6.61
N ALA A 292 34.85 -6.07 -6.00
CA ALA A 292 33.67 -6.57 -6.69
C ALA A 292 32.73 -5.44 -7.13
N LEU A 293 32.60 -4.38 -6.32
CA LEU A 293 31.76 -3.22 -6.61
C LEU A 293 32.35 -2.34 -7.73
N GLU A 294 33.67 -2.17 -7.75
CA GLU A 294 34.39 -1.44 -8.81
C GLU A 294 34.23 -2.13 -10.17
N LEU A 295 34.34 -3.46 -10.21
CA LEU A 295 34.18 -4.24 -11.44
C LEU A 295 32.75 -4.16 -12.00
N LEU A 296 31.75 -4.11 -11.11
CA LEU A 296 30.34 -4.01 -11.51
C LEU A 296 30.02 -2.63 -12.08
N THR A 297 30.60 -1.58 -11.50
CA THR A 297 30.50 -0.20 -12.00
C THR A 297 31.11 -0.08 -13.41
N GLN A 298 32.31 -0.61 -13.63
CA GLN A 298 32.94 -0.61 -14.96
C GLN A 298 32.12 -1.35 -16.03
N LYS A 299 31.50 -2.49 -15.67
CA LYS A 299 30.62 -3.23 -16.59
C LYS A 299 29.36 -2.45 -16.96
N LEU A 300 28.79 -1.70 -16.01
CA LEU A 300 27.62 -0.85 -16.26
C LEU A 300 27.97 0.32 -17.18
N GLU A 301 29.09 1.00 -16.94
CA GLU A 301 29.55 2.10 -17.79
C GLU A 301 29.84 1.65 -19.24
N ALA A 302 30.44 0.48 -19.41
CA ALA A 302 30.68 -0.09 -20.74
C ALA A 302 29.36 -0.41 -21.48
N ARG A 303 28.34 -0.86 -20.75
CA ARG A 303 27.03 -1.20 -21.32
C ARG A 303 26.21 0.04 -21.68
N ILE A 304 26.34 1.11 -20.90
CA ILE A 304 25.73 2.41 -21.21
C ILE A 304 26.35 2.99 -22.49
N ARG A 305 27.69 2.95 -22.64
CA ARG A 305 28.35 3.40 -23.88
C ARG A 305 27.93 2.61 -25.12
N LEU A 306 27.73 1.31 -25.00
CA LEU A 306 27.22 0.48 -26.11
C LEU A 306 25.79 0.90 -26.51
N LEU A 307 24.92 1.21 -25.54
CA LEU A 307 23.56 1.67 -25.80
C LEU A 307 23.50 3.08 -26.40
N GLU A 308 24.49 3.93 -26.11
CA GLU A 308 24.61 5.26 -26.72
C GLU A 308 25.10 5.20 -28.18
N LEU A 309 25.93 4.20 -28.52
CA LEU A 309 26.39 3.95 -29.89
C LEU A 309 25.31 3.35 -30.78
N ASP A 310 24.42 2.50 -30.26
CA ASP A 310 23.28 1.93 -31.00
C ASP A 310 22.16 2.96 -31.28
N ARG A 311 22.28 4.19 -30.77
CA ARG A 311 21.28 5.26 -30.88
C ARG A 311 21.67 6.36 -31.89
N GLN A 312 22.82 6.24 -32.55
CA GLN A 312 23.25 7.07 -33.69
C GLN A 312 23.00 6.34 -35.01
#